data_AF-A0A2E6VTX0-F1
#
_entry.id   AF-A0A2E6VTX0-F1
#
_cell.length_a   1.000
_cell.length_b   1.000
_cell.length_c   1.000
_cell.angle_alpha   90.00
_cell.angle_beta   90.00
_cell.angle_gamma   90.00
#
_symmetry.space_group_name_H-M   'P 1'
#
loop_
_entity.id
_entity.type
_entity.pdbx_description
1 polymer ?
#
loop_
_entity_poly.entity_id
_entity_poly.type
_entity_poly.pdbx_seq_one_letter_code
_entity_poly.pdbx_strand_id
1 'polypeptide(L)'
;MSQTEDGCCSTEPAESSFKENLAEENKYRLHRRFDRLGRLYGDRAVSRLMQSKVVVFGVGGVGSFAAEALVRSAIGHITLVDFDDVCVTNANRQLQALKGNIGKPKAWVLRDRLQLINPQAQVVAKRAFYNAQRSEALLTPPWPEAQQYDYVVDCIDNMTAKGHLLKTCKDLGIPVISSMGAAGKLDPTRIQIADIANTQVDPMAREMRHILRKKHGLPGKGPMGITAVYSDEHRAWPKELTYDEGEGFRCVCPTKYQEHNCDSQNLIDGTAAFVTGAFGLACASHVINTLTAMLRETAKDDRDEKGFQAKNTQRRPVRLAAP
;
A
#
# COMPACT_ATOMS: atom_id res chain seq x y z
N MET A 1 -79.01 -5.51 -35.77
CA MET A 1 -78.02 -6.45 -36.35
C MET A 1 -77.17 -5.61 -37.30
N SER A 2 -75.85 -5.50 -37.21
CA SER A 2 -74.84 -6.10 -36.36
C SER A 2 -73.58 -5.22 -36.44
N GLN A 3 -72.83 -5.22 -35.34
CA GLN A 3 -71.48 -4.68 -35.16
C GLN A 3 -70.48 -5.13 -36.23
N THR A 4 -69.45 -4.31 -36.48
CA THR A 4 -68.04 -4.75 -36.46
C THR A 4 -67.13 -3.55 -36.12
N GLU A 5 -66.61 -3.57 -34.89
CA GLU A 5 -65.33 -2.96 -34.50
C GLU A 5 -64.21 -3.85 -35.04
N ASP A 6 -63.08 -3.28 -35.47
CA ASP A 6 -61.81 -4.00 -35.48
C ASP A 6 -60.70 -3.05 -35.00
N GLY A 7 -60.19 -3.38 -33.83
CA GLY A 7 -59.25 -2.61 -33.04
C GLY A 7 -57.83 -2.65 -33.58
N CYS A 8 -57.23 -1.47 -33.69
CA CYS A 8 -55.79 -1.32 -33.76
C CYS A 8 -55.21 -1.63 -32.37
N CYS A 9 -54.79 -2.87 -32.14
CA CYS A 9 -54.04 -3.26 -30.94
C CYS A 9 -52.59 -2.79 -31.09
N SER A 10 -52.32 -1.54 -30.75
CA SER A 10 -50.97 -1.07 -30.47
C SER A 10 -50.56 -1.57 -29.09
N THR A 11 -49.91 -2.73 -29.03
CA THR A 11 -49.19 -3.14 -27.81
C THR A 11 -48.02 -2.18 -27.61
N GLU A 12 -48.17 -1.23 -26.70
CA GLU A 12 -47.04 -0.44 -26.20
C GLU A 12 -45.94 -1.40 -25.70
N PRO A 13 -44.66 -1.20 -26.07
CA PRO A 13 -43.59 -1.98 -25.48
C PRO A 13 -43.60 -1.74 -23.96
N ALA A 14 -43.73 -2.81 -23.18
CA ALA A 14 -43.83 -2.74 -21.74
C ALA A 14 -42.72 -1.85 -21.15
N GLU A 15 -43.11 -0.74 -20.51
CA GLU A 15 -42.22 0.23 -19.83
C GLU A 15 -41.21 -0.44 -18.88
N SER A 16 -41.52 -1.65 -18.39
CA SER A 16 -40.64 -2.42 -17.51
C SER A 16 -39.36 -2.84 -18.21
N SER A 17 -39.41 -3.24 -19.48
CA SER A 17 -38.24 -3.70 -20.25
C SER A 17 -37.26 -2.57 -20.55
N PHE A 18 -37.75 -1.34 -20.73
CA PHE A 18 -36.92 -0.15 -20.93
C PHE A 18 -36.22 0.28 -19.63
N LYS A 19 -36.94 0.26 -18.50
CA LYS A 19 -36.37 0.58 -17.18
C LYS A 19 -35.33 -0.45 -16.72
N GLU A 20 -35.53 -1.74 -17.02
CA GLU A 20 -34.56 -2.80 -16.74
C GLU A 20 -33.28 -2.65 -17.60
N ASN A 21 -33.42 -2.36 -18.89
CA ASN A 21 -32.27 -2.12 -19.78
C ASN A 21 -31.47 -0.86 -19.37
N LEU A 22 -32.14 0.22 -18.98
CA LEU A 22 -31.49 1.42 -18.45
C LEU A 22 -30.75 1.18 -17.12
N ALA A 23 -31.29 0.31 -16.26
CA ALA A 23 -30.63 -0.10 -15.02
C ALA A 23 -29.39 -0.98 -15.28
N GLU A 24 -29.42 -1.80 -16.33
CA GLU A 24 -28.30 -2.63 -16.76
C GLU A 24 -27.16 -1.83 -17.42
N GLU A 25 -27.50 -0.84 -18.26
CA GLU A 25 -26.55 0.08 -18.90
C GLU A 25 -25.85 1.01 -17.91
N ASN A 26 -26.56 1.47 -16.87
CA ASN A 26 -26.02 2.35 -15.84
C ASN A 26 -25.36 1.61 -14.66
N LYS A 27 -25.25 0.28 -14.74
CA LYS A 27 -24.62 -0.52 -13.68
C LYS A 27 -23.12 -0.22 -13.64
N TYR A 28 -22.65 0.34 -12.53
CA TYR A 28 -21.23 0.58 -12.30
C TYR A 28 -20.42 -0.70 -12.55
N ARG A 29 -19.48 -0.63 -13.48
CA ARG A 29 -18.55 -1.71 -13.80
C ARG A 29 -17.15 -1.27 -13.44
N LEU A 30 -16.46 -2.12 -12.69
CA LEU A 30 -15.07 -1.90 -12.37
C LEU A 30 -14.25 -1.73 -13.64
N HIS A 31 -13.42 -0.70 -13.71
CA HIS A 31 -12.55 -0.48 -14.85
C HIS A 31 -11.67 -1.73 -15.11
N ARG A 32 -11.51 -2.15 -16.38
CA ARG A 32 -10.82 -3.41 -16.74
C ARG A 32 -9.41 -3.57 -16.15
N ARG A 33 -8.72 -2.46 -15.85
CA ARG A 33 -7.43 -2.44 -15.12
C ARG A 33 -7.47 -3.24 -13.81
N PHE A 34 -8.61 -3.27 -13.13
CA PHE A 34 -8.77 -3.90 -11.82
C PHE A 34 -9.65 -5.15 -11.86
N ASP A 35 -10.04 -5.68 -13.03
CA ASP A 35 -10.92 -6.85 -13.13
C ASP A 35 -10.36 -8.06 -12.36
N ARG A 36 -9.05 -8.34 -12.50
CA ARG A 36 -8.38 -9.42 -11.76
C ARG A 36 -8.34 -9.19 -10.26
N LEU A 37 -8.22 -7.94 -9.83
CA LEU A 37 -8.29 -7.58 -8.40
C LEU A 37 -9.72 -7.78 -7.88
N GLY A 38 -10.73 -7.35 -8.64
CA GLY A 38 -12.14 -7.54 -8.31
C GLY A 38 -12.52 -9.02 -8.21
N ARG A 39 -11.95 -9.90 -9.05
CA ARG A 39 -12.13 -11.36 -8.94
C ARG A 39 -11.50 -11.96 -7.68
N LEU A 40 -10.48 -11.31 -7.13
CA LEU A 40 -9.78 -11.77 -5.92
C LEU A 40 -10.41 -11.22 -4.64
N TYR A 41 -10.78 -9.93 -4.62
CA TYR A 41 -11.24 -9.21 -3.43
C TYR A 41 -12.75 -8.93 -3.42
N GLY A 42 -13.44 -9.00 -4.56
CA GLY A 42 -14.82 -8.55 -4.73
C GLY A 42 -14.92 -7.08 -5.12
N ASP A 43 -16.01 -6.72 -5.79
CA ASP A 43 -16.29 -5.36 -6.28
C ASP A 43 -16.44 -4.34 -5.14
N ARG A 44 -17.12 -4.71 -4.04
CA ARG A 44 -17.27 -3.88 -2.84
C ARG A 44 -15.92 -3.51 -2.21
N ALA A 45 -15.02 -4.49 -2.10
CA ALA A 45 -13.67 -4.26 -1.58
C ALA A 45 -12.88 -3.32 -2.48
N VAL A 46 -12.93 -3.51 -3.81
CA VAL A 46 -12.27 -2.60 -4.74
C VAL A 46 -12.87 -1.20 -4.70
N SER A 47 -14.19 -1.06 -4.58
CA SER A 47 -14.85 0.23 -4.40
C SER A 47 -14.38 0.94 -3.13
N ARG A 48 -14.21 0.21 -2.02
CA ARG A 48 -13.64 0.77 -0.79
C ARG A 48 -12.20 1.24 -0.99
N LEU A 49 -11.37 0.46 -1.68
CA LEU A 49 -9.98 0.83 -1.98
C LEU A 49 -9.90 2.10 -2.83
N MET A 50 -10.79 2.26 -3.83
CA MET A 50 -10.86 3.46 -4.66
C MET A 50 -11.21 4.73 -3.86
N GLN A 51 -11.94 4.60 -2.76
CA GLN A 51 -12.27 5.73 -1.88
C GLN A 51 -11.23 5.97 -0.77
N SER A 52 -10.32 5.01 -0.58
CA SER A 52 -9.34 5.03 0.51
C SER A 52 -8.21 6.02 0.23
N LYS A 53 -7.75 6.68 1.29
CA LYS A 53 -6.74 7.74 1.32
C LYS A 53 -5.53 7.25 2.09
N VAL A 54 -4.41 7.05 1.40
CA VAL A 54 -3.17 6.53 1.99
C VAL A 54 -2.05 7.55 1.83
N VAL A 55 -1.17 7.68 2.82
CA VAL A 55 0.07 8.47 2.70
C VAL A 55 1.28 7.57 2.85
N VAL A 56 2.27 7.75 1.97
CA VAL A 56 3.56 7.04 2.00
C VAL A 56 4.65 8.05 2.32
N PHE A 57 5.31 7.87 3.46
CA PHE A 57 6.46 8.66 3.88
C PHE A 57 7.77 7.94 3.50
N GLY A 58 8.59 8.61 2.70
CA GLY A 58 9.79 8.04 2.08
C GLY A 58 9.42 7.20 0.86
N VAL A 59 9.84 7.59 -0.34
CA VAL A 59 9.63 6.85 -1.59
C VAL A 59 10.94 6.27 -2.12
N GLY A 60 11.82 5.84 -1.21
CA GLY A 60 13.07 5.15 -1.52
C GLY A 60 12.88 3.69 -1.94
N GLY A 61 13.79 2.81 -1.49
CA GLY A 61 13.83 1.42 -1.95
C GLY A 61 12.66 0.54 -1.54
N VAL A 62 11.94 0.93 -0.48
CA VAL A 62 10.74 0.26 0.00
C VAL A 62 9.49 1.01 -0.45
N GLY A 63 9.43 2.31 -0.13
CA GLY A 63 8.23 3.11 -0.35
C GLY A 63 7.84 3.28 -1.82
N SER A 64 8.81 3.27 -2.75
CA SER A 64 8.47 3.29 -4.19
C SER A 64 7.65 2.08 -4.61
N PHE A 65 8.05 0.88 -4.18
CA PHE A 65 7.31 -0.36 -4.45
C PHE A 65 5.99 -0.42 -3.68
N ALA A 66 5.95 0.06 -2.44
CA ALA A 66 4.71 0.13 -1.67
C ALA A 66 3.67 1.01 -2.37
N ALA A 67 4.06 2.23 -2.78
CA ALA A 67 3.17 3.15 -3.48
C ALA A 67 2.68 2.59 -4.83
N GLU A 68 3.57 1.96 -5.60
CA GLU A 68 3.18 1.30 -6.86
C GLU A 68 2.19 0.16 -6.62
N ALA A 69 2.43 -0.69 -5.63
CA ALA A 69 1.52 -1.80 -5.31
C ALA A 69 0.16 -1.31 -4.80
N LEU A 70 0.11 -0.24 -4.01
CA LEU A 70 -1.14 0.37 -3.55
C LEU A 70 -1.99 0.88 -4.73
N VAL A 71 -1.39 1.62 -5.67
CA VAL A 71 -2.11 2.15 -6.84
C VAL A 71 -2.53 1.03 -7.80
N ARG A 72 -1.67 0.00 -7.99
CA ARG A 72 -2.03 -1.21 -8.73
C ARG A 72 -3.15 -2.02 -8.05
N SER A 73 -3.35 -1.81 -6.75
CA SER A 73 -4.42 -2.39 -5.95
C SER A 73 -5.63 -1.46 -5.81
N ALA A 74 -5.81 -0.53 -6.75
CA ALA A 74 -6.96 0.37 -6.83
C ALA A 74 -7.11 1.39 -5.70
N ILE A 75 -6.06 1.66 -4.90
CA ILE A 75 -6.08 2.83 -4.01
C ILE A 75 -6.28 4.09 -4.85
N GLY A 76 -7.37 4.81 -4.58
CA GLY A 76 -7.76 5.95 -5.40
C GLY A 76 -7.18 7.29 -4.93
N HIS A 77 -6.70 7.38 -3.69
CA HIS A 77 -6.11 8.61 -3.17
C HIS A 77 -4.80 8.29 -2.47
N ILE A 78 -3.70 8.85 -2.96
CA ILE A 78 -2.37 8.59 -2.39
C ILE A 78 -1.55 9.88 -2.31
N THR A 79 -0.97 10.13 -1.14
CA THR A 79 0.04 11.19 -0.93
C THR A 79 1.42 10.57 -0.82
N LEU A 80 2.38 11.08 -1.59
CA LEU A 80 3.80 10.71 -1.53
C LEU A 80 4.58 11.83 -0.86
N VAL A 81 5.37 11.52 0.17
CA VAL A 81 6.19 12.51 0.89
C VAL A 81 7.64 12.07 0.87
N ASP A 82 8.49 12.83 0.19
CA ASP A 82 9.94 12.60 0.16
C ASP A 82 10.65 13.90 -0.25
N PHE A 83 11.80 14.21 0.35
CA PHE A 83 12.55 15.44 0.08
C PHE A 83 13.65 15.26 -0.97
N ASP A 84 14.08 14.01 -1.19
CA ASP A 84 15.24 13.66 -1.98
C ASP A 84 14.99 13.76 -3.49
N ASP A 85 16.09 13.95 -4.21
CA ASP A 85 16.16 13.77 -5.66
C ASP A 85 16.64 12.35 -6.03
N VAL A 86 16.29 11.91 -7.23
CA VAL A 86 16.72 10.62 -7.77
C VAL A 86 18.23 10.65 -8.01
N CYS A 87 18.97 9.71 -7.40
CA CYS A 87 20.40 9.52 -7.60
C CYS A 87 20.70 8.26 -8.43
N VAL A 88 21.81 8.26 -9.18
CA VAL A 88 22.22 7.09 -9.99
C VAL A 88 22.41 5.83 -9.13
N THR A 89 22.90 5.98 -7.90
CA THR A 89 23.10 4.90 -6.93
C THR A 89 21.79 4.30 -6.42
N ASN A 90 20.63 4.86 -6.79
CA ASN A 90 19.32 4.32 -6.44
C ASN A 90 18.84 3.22 -7.40
N ALA A 91 19.50 3.07 -8.56
CA ALA A 91 19.09 2.17 -9.64
C ALA A 91 18.96 0.69 -9.20
N ASN A 92 19.74 0.26 -8.22
CA ASN A 92 19.70 -1.12 -7.73
C ASN A 92 18.45 -1.46 -6.89
N ARG A 93 17.62 -0.46 -6.53
CA ARG A 93 16.56 -0.66 -5.53
C ARG A 93 15.36 0.29 -5.57
N GLN A 94 15.28 1.29 -6.45
CA GLN A 94 14.16 2.26 -6.48
C GLN A 94 13.52 2.33 -7.87
N LEU A 95 12.18 2.25 -7.94
CA LEU A 95 11.45 2.18 -9.22
C LEU A 95 11.66 3.40 -10.12
N GLN A 96 11.73 4.60 -9.54
CA GLN A 96 11.87 5.85 -10.27
C GLN A 96 13.31 6.14 -10.76
N ALA A 97 14.30 5.34 -10.34
CA ALA A 97 15.71 5.53 -10.65
C ALA A 97 16.06 5.02 -12.06
N LEU A 98 15.58 5.73 -13.07
CA LEU A 98 15.78 5.44 -14.49
C LEU A 98 16.66 6.51 -15.14
N LYS A 99 17.31 6.16 -16.25
CA LYS A 99 17.99 7.14 -17.12
C LYS A 99 16.98 8.23 -17.51
N GLY A 100 17.39 9.50 -17.38
CA GLY A 100 16.53 10.67 -17.63
C GLY A 100 15.76 11.16 -16.41
N ASN A 101 15.76 10.44 -15.28
CA ASN A 101 15.15 10.90 -14.03
C ASN A 101 16.15 11.39 -12.98
N ILE A 102 17.44 11.18 -13.18
CA ILE A 102 18.49 11.61 -12.25
C ILE A 102 18.40 13.13 -11.99
N GLY A 103 18.46 13.52 -10.72
CA GLY A 103 18.35 14.92 -10.27
C GLY A 103 16.93 15.45 -10.14
N LYS A 104 15.89 14.69 -10.54
CA LYS A 104 14.49 15.07 -10.34
C LYS A 104 13.98 14.64 -8.96
N PRO A 105 13.01 15.35 -8.36
CA PRO A 105 12.44 14.95 -7.07
C PRO A 105 11.80 13.56 -7.12
N LYS A 106 12.19 12.66 -6.19
CA LYS A 106 11.71 11.27 -6.17
C LYS A 106 10.18 11.19 -6.13
N ALA A 107 9.56 11.97 -5.24
CA ALA A 107 8.11 11.97 -5.07
C ALA A 107 7.36 12.40 -6.34
N TRP A 108 7.90 13.35 -7.10
CA TRP A 108 7.26 13.84 -8.33
C TRP A 108 7.38 12.85 -9.47
N VAL A 109 8.58 12.28 -9.69
CA VAL A 109 8.79 11.25 -10.72
C VAL A 109 7.90 10.04 -10.45
N LEU A 110 7.81 9.61 -9.19
CA LEU A 110 6.94 8.50 -8.82
C LEU A 110 5.47 8.86 -9.00
N ARG A 111 5.02 10.07 -8.64
CA ARG A 111 3.64 10.52 -8.90
C ARG A 111 3.25 10.35 -10.36
N ASP A 112 4.07 10.87 -11.26
CA ASP A 112 3.79 10.84 -12.70
C ASP A 112 3.66 9.40 -13.18
N ARG A 113 4.54 8.51 -12.70
CA ARG A 113 4.46 7.08 -12.97
C ARG A 113 3.16 6.44 -12.43
N LEU A 114 2.74 6.77 -11.21
CA LEU A 114 1.52 6.21 -10.62
C LEU A 114 0.26 6.67 -11.36
N GLN A 115 0.23 7.91 -11.85
CA GLN A 115 -0.86 8.43 -12.67
C GLN A 115 -0.97 7.69 -14.02
N LEU A 116 0.14 7.26 -14.60
CA LEU A 116 0.12 6.40 -15.80
C LEU A 116 -0.45 5.01 -15.53
N ILE A 117 -0.29 4.49 -14.31
CA ILE A 117 -0.83 3.18 -13.89
C ILE A 117 -2.34 3.28 -13.69
N ASN A 118 -2.79 4.25 -12.89
CA ASN A 118 -4.20 4.50 -12.63
C ASN A 118 -4.53 5.98 -12.85
N PRO A 119 -5.00 6.36 -14.06
CA PRO A 119 -5.37 7.74 -14.36
C PRO A 119 -6.54 8.29 -13.52
N GLN A 120 -7.31 7.42 -12.85
CA GLN A 120 -8.39 7.82 -11.95
C GLN A 120 -7.91 8.03 -10.51
N ALA A 121 -6.69 7.63 -10.17
CA ALA A 121 -6.13 7.88 -8.85
C ALA A 121 -5.74 9.35 -8.70
N GLN A 122 -6.11 9.95 -7.59
CA GLN A 122 -5.62 11.24 -7.14
C GLN A 122 -4.27 11.03 -6.42
N VAL A 123 -3.20 11.35 -7.13
CA VAL A 123 -1.83 11.19 -6.63
C VAL A 123 -1.24 12.56 -6.32
N VAL A 124 -1.00 12.84 -5.04
CA VAL A 124 -0.37 14.08 -4.58
C VAL A 124 1.07 13.78 -4.18
N ALA A 125 2.01 14.65 -4.54
CA ALA A 125 3.40 14.51 -4.13
C ALA A 125 3.91 15.78 -3.44
N LYS A 126 4.39 15.63 -2.20
CA LYS A 126 4.95 16.70 -1.38
C LYS A 126 6.47 16.49 -1.30
N ARG A 127 7.24 17.43 -1.87
CA ARG A 127 8.70 17.44 -1.71
C ARG A 127 9.05 17.99 -0.33
N ALA A 128 9.09 17.13 0.69
CA ALA A 128 9.27 17.56 2.08
C ALA A 128 9.90 16.48 2.95
N PHE A 129 10.75 16.93 3.89
CA PHE A 129 11.27 16.09 4.97
C PHE A 129 10.24 16.07 6.10
N TYR A 130 9.92 14.88 6.62
CA TYR A 130 9.02 14.73 7.75
C TYR A 130 9.75 15.02 9.07
N ASN A 131 9.20 15.92 9.86
CA ASN A 131 9.68 16.26 11.21
C ASN A 131 8.51 16.77 12.07
N ALA A 132 8.78 17.05 13.34
CA ALA A 132 7.77 17.54 14.27
C ALA A 132 7.08 18.82 13.77
N GLN A 133 7.84 19.77 13.22
CA GLN A 133 7.33 21.07 12.76
C GLN A 133 6.37 20.95 11.58
N ARG A 134 6.58 19.98 10.69
CA ARG A 134 5.75 19.76 9.49
C ARG A 134 4.73 18.63 9.65
N SER A 135 4.75 17.94 10.80
CA SER A 135 3.97 16.73 11.03
C SER A 135 2.48 16.95 10.74
N GLU A 136 1.89 18.00 11.32
CA GLU A 136 0.49 18.35 11.14
C GLU A 136 0.15 18.55 9.65
N ALA A 137 0.84 19.46 8.98
CA ALA A 137 0.60 19.76 7.56
C ALA A 137 0.82 18.55 6.62
N LEU A 138 1.70 17.62 6.99
CA LEU A 138 1.96 16.42 6.20
C LEU A 138 0.95 15.30 6.46
N LEU A 139 0.43 15.19 7.69
CA LEU A 139 -0.60 14.24 8.09
C LEU A 139 -2.03 14.72 7.82
N THR A 140 -2.23 16.00 7.51
CA THR A 140 -3.49 16.52 6.96
C THR A 140 -3.63 16.11 5.50
N PRO A 141 -4.70 15.36 5.13
CA PRO A 141 -5.00 15.06 3.74
C PRO A 141 -5.24 16.33 2.91
N PRO A 142 -4.81 16.36 1.63
CA PRO A 142 -5.02 17.51 0.76
C PRO A 142 -6.46 17.64 0.24
N TRP A 143 -7.32 16.64 0.48
CA TRP A 143 -8.70 16.60 -0.02
C TRP A 143 -9.66 17.22 1.00
N PRO A 144 -10.49 18.22 0.64
CA PRO A 144 -11.37 18.92 1.59
C PRO A 144 -12.36 18.02 2.34
N GLU A 145 -12.82 16.96 1.69
CA GLU A 145 -13.74 15.96 2.26
C GLU A 145 -13.06 15.00 3.23
N ALA A 146 -11.74 15.06 3.37
CA ALA A 146 -10.95 14.12 4.14
C ALA A 146 -10.42 14.74 5.43
N GLN A 147 -10.97 14.30 6.56
CA GLN A 147 -10.46 14.69 7.88
C GLN A 147 -9.13 14.00 8.24
N GLN A 148 -8.92 12.78 7.74
CA GLN A 148 -7.77 11.94 8.10
C GLN A 148 -7.43 10.96 6.96
N TYR A 149 -6.19 10.46 6.93
CA TYR A 149 -5.82 9.31 6.09
C TYR A 149 -6.39 8.01 6.67
N ASP A 150 -6.86 7.12 5.81
CA ASP A 150 -7.28 5.76 6.20
C ASP A 150 -6.07 4.89 6.60
N TYR A 151 -4.87 5.21 6.10
CA TYR A 151 -3.65 4.49 6.45
C TYR A 151 -2.38 5.31 6.19
N VAL A 152 -1.36 5.09 7.02
CA VAL A 152 0.00 5.61 6.85
C VAL A 152 0.97 4.46 6.58
N VAL A 153 1.80 4.61 5.54
CA VAL A 153 2.92 3.71 5.25
C VAL A 153 4.22 4.45 5.50
N ASP A 154 4.94 4.02 6.52
CA ASP A 154 6.20 4.62 6.93
C ASP A 154 7.39 3.83 6.37
N CYS A 155 8.08 4.44 5.40
CA CYS A 155 9.29 3.96 4.76
C CYS A 155 10.47 4.95 4.97
N ILE A 156 10.42 5.77 6.02
CA ILE A 156 11.50 6.68 6.41
C ILE A 156 12.71 5.88 6.91
N ASP A 157 13.92 6.35 6.65
CA ASP A 157 15.18 5.79 7.16
C ASP A 157 15.76 6.58 8.35
N ASN A 158 15.45 7.88 8.48
CA ASN A 158 15.80 8.68 9.65
C ASN A 158 15.02 8.25 10.91
N MET A 159 15.75 7.73 11.91
CA MET A 159 15.18 7.17 13.15
C MET A 159 14.38 8.18 13.99
N THR A 160 14.80 9.45 14.03
CA THR A 160 14.10 10.48 14.82
C THR A 160 12.77 10.85 14.16
N ALA A 161 12.78 11.09 12.85
CA ALA A 161 11.58 11.36 12.07
C ALA A 161 10.60 10.17 12.13
N LYS A 162 11.12 8.95 11.98
CA LYS A 162 10.35 7.71 12.09
C LYS A 162 9.68 7.59 13.46
N GLY A 163 10.42 7.73 14.55
CA GLY A 163 9.89 7.63 15.91
C GLY A 163 8.77 8.65 16.17
N HIS A 164 8.97 9.89 15.73
CA HIS A 164 7.95 10.93 15.80
C HIS A 164 6.69 10.54 15.02
N LEU A 165 6.82 10.12 13.76
CA LEU A 165 5.69 9.73 12.91
C LEU A 165 4.84 8.64 13.55
N LEU A 166 5.49 7.57 14.04
CA LEU A 166 4.81 6.43 14.65
C LEU A 166 4.06 6.84 15.93
N LYS A 167 4.67 7.68 16.76
CA LYS A 167 4.00 8.22 17.95
C LYS A 167 2.81 9.09 17.57
N THR A 168 2.97 10.01 16.62
CA THR A 168 1.88 10.91 16.19
C THR A 168 0.73 10.13 15.58
N CYS A 169 0.99 9.13 14.73
CA CYS A 169 -0.07 8.28 14.18
C CYS A 169 -0.85 7.57 15.29
N LYS A 170 -0.14 7.04 16.30
CA LYS A 170 -0.77 6.40 17.47
C LYS A 170 -1.66 7.37 18.25
N ASP A 171 -1.19 8.60 18.48
CA ASP A 171 -1.93 9.62 19.23
C ASP A 171 -3.18 10.10 18.49
N LEU A 172 -3.10 10.17 17.15
CA LEU A 172 -4.22 10.55 16.29
C LEU A 172 -5.15 9.38 15.93
N GLY A 173 -4.83 8.17 16.38
CA GLY A 173 -5.58 6.96 16.01
C GLY A 173 -5.47 6.57 14.53
N ILE A 174 -4.45 7.05 13.82
CA ILE A 174 -4.21 6.74 12.40
C ILE A 174 -3.51 5.38 12.31
N PRO A 175 -4.10 4.38 11.60
CA PRO A 175 -3.42 3.11 11.34
C PRO A 175 -2.10 3.33 10.60
N VAL A 176 -1.03 2.72 11.10
CA VAL A 176 0.31 2.85 10.53
C VAL A 176 1.02 1.51 10.42
N ILE A 177 1.67 1.29 9.28
CA ILE A 177 2.64 0.22 9.08
C ILE A 177 4.00 0.80 8.78
N SER A 178 5.03 0.28 9.46
CA SER A 178 6.40 0.77 9.35
C SER A 178 7.33 -0.28 8.77
N SER A 179 8.11 0.08 7.76
CA SER A 179 9.23 -0.74 7.30
C SER A 179 10.43 -0.55 8.22
N MET A 180 11.01 -1.67 8.66
CA MET A 180 12.28 -1.72 9.37
C MET A 180 13.45 -1.90 8.37
N GLY A 181 14.61 -2.39 8.82
CA GLY A 181 15.81 -2.44 8.02
C GLY A 181 15.72 -3.45 6.87
N ALA A 182 15.61 -2.99 5.63
CA ALA A 182 15.63 -3.85 4.44
C ALA A 182 17.05 -4.04 3.85
N ALA A 183 18.03 -3.27 4.33
CA ALA A 183 19.41 -3.31 3.84
C ALA A 183 20.22 -4.46 4.48
N GLY A 184 21.25 -4.93 3.77
CA GLY A 184 22.11 -6.04 4.21
C GLY A 184 21.38 -7.39 4.27
N LYS A 185 20.33 -7.58 3.45
CA LYS A 185 19.50 -8.79 3.42
C LYS A 185 19.47 -9.38 2.01
N LEU A 186 19.34 -10.70 1.91
CA LEU A 186 19.42 -11.48 0.68
C LEU A 186 18.20 -12.36 0.44
N ASP A 187 17.37 -12.63 1.45
CA ASP A 187 16.26 -13.57 1.32
C ASP A 187 14.90 -12.89 1.55
N PRO A 188 14.14 -12.59 0.47
CA PRO A 188 12.83 -11.96 0.59
C PRO A 188 11.78 -12.90 1.21
N THR A 189 12.02 -14.22 1.27
CA THR A 189 11.06 -15.18 1.85
C THR A 189 11.01 -15.13 3.37
N ARG A 190 11.99 -14.47 3.99
CA ARG A 190 12.13 -14.29 5.45
C ARG A 190 11.46 -13.03 6.00
N ILE A 191 10.72 -12.31 5.13
CA ILE A 191 9.98 -11.10 5.51
C ILE A 191 8.75 -11.47 6.32
N GLN A 192 8.54 -10.75 7.42
CA GLN A 192 7.46 -10.97 8.37
C GLN A 192 6.77 -9.65 8.72
N ILE A 193 5.52 -9.75 9.15
CA ILE A 193 4.71 -8.62 9.63
C ILE A 193 4.26 -8.95 11.05
N ALA A 194 4.61 -8.10 12.01
CA ALA A 194 4.26 -8.28 13.41
C ALA A 194 4.14 -6.92 14.12
N ASP A 195 3.66 -6.91 15.35
CA ASP A 195 3.86 -5.75 16.23
C ASP A 195 5.37 -5.47 16.39
N ILE A 196 5.77 -4.20 16.38
CA ILE A 196 7.17 -3.81 16.46
C ILE A 196 7.85 -4.37 17.73
N ALA A 197 7.10 -4.56 18.83
CA ALA A 197 7.57 -5.19 20.07
C ALA A 197 8.08 -6.62 19.87
N ASN A 198 7.53 -7.34 18.89
CA ASN A 198 7.79 -8.76 18.63
C ASN A 198 8.82 -8.98 17.50
N THR A 199 9.36 -7.91 16.93
CA THR A 199 10.39 -8.02 15.88
C THR A 199 11.73 -8.52 16.44
N GLN A 200 12.41 -9.35 15.64
CA GLN A 200 13.62 -10.06 16.04
C GLN A 200 14.73 -9.81 15.02
N VAL A 201 16.00 -9.96 15.45
CA VAL A 201 17.23 -9.87 14.64
C VAL A 201 17.52 -8.47 14.04
N ASP A 202 16.50 -7.70 13.68
CA ASP A 202 16.61 -6.43 12.97
C ASP A 202 17.15 -5.28 13.86
N PRO A 203 18.35 -4.73 13.57
CA PRO A 203 18.95 -3.66 14.36
C PRO A 203 18.14 -2.36 14.35
N MET A 204 17.53 -2.02 13.21
CA MET A 204 16.70 -0.83 13.08
C MET A 204 15.44 -0.97 13.93
N ALA A 205 14.80 -2.13 13.91
CA ALA A 205 13.63 -2.39 14.75
C ALA A 205 13.96 -2.35 16.24
N ARG A 206 15.13 -2.89 16.63
CA ARG A 206 15.62 -2.84 18.02
C ARG A 206 15.82 -1.40 18.49
N GLU A 207 16.50 -0.59 17.68
CA GLU A 207 16.70 0.83 18.00
C GLU A 207 15.38 1.59 18.01
N MET A 208 14.46 1.26 17.09
CA MET A 208 13.15 1.90 17.06
C MET A 208 12.33 1.61 18.32
N ARG A 209 12.32 0.36 18.80
CA ARG A 209 11.73 0.02 20.10
C ARG A 209 12.35 0.80 21.25
N HIS A 210 13.67 0.99 21.23
CA HIS A 210 14.37 1.76 22.25
C HIS A 210 13.90 3.23 22.24
N ILE A 211 13.89 3.88 21.07
CA ILE A 211 13.44 5.26 20.89
C ILE A 211 11.98 5.43 21.28
N LEU A 212 11.08 4.56 20.81
CA LEU A 212 9.66 4.62 21.12
C LEU A 212 9.41 4.52 22.64
N ARG A 213 10.13 3.64 23.33
CA ARG A 213 10.03 3.51 24.79
C ARG A 213 10.62 4.70 25.53
N LYS A 214 11.84 5.12 25.17
CA LYS A 214 12.60 6.12 25.95
C LYS A 214 12.20 7.55 25.64
N LYS A 215 11.93 7.88 24.37
CA LYS A 215 11.61 9.25 23.93
C LYS A 215 10.11 9.50 23.80
N HIS A 216 9.33 8.47 23.47
CA HIS A 216 7.89 8.63 23.20
C HIS A 216 6.98 7.93 24.22
N GLY A 217 7.54 7.30 25.25
CA GLY A 217 6.78 6.72 26.36
C GLY A 217 5.95 5.48 26.02
N LEU A 218 6.26 4.77 24.93
CA LEU A 218 5.56 3.52 24.60
C LEU A 218 5.92 2.38 25.58
N PRO A 219 5.04 1.38 25.74
CA PRO A 219 5.24 0.28 26.67
C PRO A 219 6.58 -0.45 26.47
N GLY A 220 7.27 -0.74 27.56
CA GLY A 220 8.52 -1.52 27.53
C GLY A 220 8.31 -3.05 27.52
N LYS A 221 7.10 -3.51 27.78
CA LYS A 221 6.66 -4.91 27.75
C LYS A 221 5.30 -4.99 27.06
N GLY A 222 5.05 -6.07 26.34
CA GLY A 222 3.80 -6.29 25.59
C GLY A 222 3.74 -5.51 24.26
N PRO A 223 2.59 -5.57 23.56
CA PRO A 223 2.41 -4.93 22.26
C PRO A 223 2.57 -3.41 22.34
N MET A 224 3.26 -2.84 21.36
CA MET A 224 3.37 -1.39 21.21
C MET A 224 2.22 -0.80 20.39
N GLY A 225 1.43 -1.64 19.72
CA GLY A 225 0.32 -1.25 18.85
C GLY A 225 0.80 -0.57 17.57
N ILE A 226 1.97 -0.97 17.06
CA ILE A 226 2.55 -0.45 15.82
C ILE A 226 2.95 -1.66 14.98
N THR A 227 2.35 -1.82 13.80
CA THR A 227 2.69 -2.90 12.88
C THR A 227 4.00 -2.58 12.16
N ALA A 228 4.92 -3.55 12.11
CA ALA A 228 6.21 -3.44 11.47
C ALA A 228 6.44 -4.57 10.46
N VAL A 229 6.98 -4.23 9.29
CA VAL A 229 7.57 -5.17 8.34
C VAL A 229 9.05 -5.29 8.66
N TYR A 230 9.51 -6.51 8.91
CA TYR A 230 10.91 -6.81 9.18
C TYR A 230 11.29 -8.13 8.51
N SER A 231 12.55 -8.54 8.64
CA SER A 231 12.97 -9.90 8.27
C SER A 231 13.80 -10.46 9.42
N ASP A 232 13.66 -11.75 9.68
CA ASP A 232 14.44 -12.46 10.70
C ASP A 232 15.81 -12.93 10.18
N GLU A 233 16.17 -12.54 8.95
CA GLU A 233 17.50 -12.69 8.40
C GLU A 233 18.51 -11.81 9.14
N HIS A 234 19.66 -12.39 9.49
CA HIS A 234 20.77 -11.62 10.04
C HIS A 234 21.35 -10.71 8.97
N ARG A 235 21.64 -9.47 9.35
CA ARG A 235 22.27 -8.49 8.48
C ARG A 235 23.65 -8.99 8.00
N ALA A 236 23.80 -9.13 6.70
CA ALA A 236 25.09 -9.35 6.05
C ALA A 236 25.93 -8.07 6.07
N TRP A 237 27.24 -8.22 6.25
CA TRP A 237 28.17 -7.10 6.20
C TRP A 237 28.47 -6.68 4.75
N PRO A 238 28.68 -5.38 4.50
CA PRO A 238 29.12 -4.90 3.20
C PRO A 238 30.41 -5.62 2.77
N LYS A 239 30.46 -6.00 1.50
CA LYS A 239 31.67 -6.56 0.89
C LYS A 239 32.44 -5.43 0.21
N GLU A 240 33.75 -5.44 0.36
CA GLU A 240 34.63 -4.58 -0.41
C GLU A 240 34.58 -4.97 -1.89
N LEU A 241 34.55 -3.96 -2.78
CA LEU A 241 34.51 -4.18 -4.21
C LEU A 241 35.93 -4.03 -4.74
N THR A 242 36.35 -4.94 -5.63
CA THR A 242 37.73 -5.00 -6.11
C THR A 242 38.19 -3.74 -6.83
N TYR A 243 37.25 -2.95 -7.36
CA TYR A 243 37.52 -1.70 -8.05
C TYR A 243 37.50 -0.47 -7.14
N ASP A 244 37.21 -0.63 -5.84
CA ASP A 244 37.30 0.46 -4.87
C ASP A 244 38.74 0.65 -4.38
N GLU A 245 39.65 -0.29 -4.66
CA GLU A 245 41.09 -0.23 -4.35
C GLU A 245 41.42 0.15 -2.89
N GLY A 246 40.60 -0.30 -1.92
CA GLY A 246 40.76 0.03 -0.49
C GLY A 246 40.25 1.40 -0.08
N GLU A 247 39.72 2.20 -1.01
CA GLU A 247 39.18 3.54 -0.73
C GLU A 247 37.73 3.53 -0.24
N GLY A 248 37.04 2.39 -0.39
CA GLY A 248 35.65 2.22 0.01
C GLY A 248 34.67 3.03 -0.85
N PHE A 249 33.46 3.20 -0.34
CA PHE A 249 32.38 3.87 -1.07
C PHE A 249 32.64 5.38 -1.21
N ARG A 250 32.51 5.90 -2.44
CA ARG A 250 32.56 7.34 -2.73
C ARG A 250 31.18 7.85 -3.17
N CYS A 251 30.65 8.88 -2.50
CA CYS A 251 29.36 9.45 -2.88
C CYS A 251 29.43 10.19 -4.22
N VAL A 252 28.54 9.81 -5.14
CA VAL A 252 28.37 10.45 -6.45
C VAL A 252 27.02 11.14 -6.62
N CYS A 253 26.26 11.29 -5.53
CA CYS A 253 24.91 11.84 -5.63
C CYS A 253 24.91 13.34 -5.93
N PRO A 254 23.90 13.84 -6.69
CA PRO A 254 23.77 15.27 -6.99
C PRO A 254 23.67 16.13 -5.72
N THR A 255 23.14 15.55 -4.64
CA THR A 255 22.90 16.19 -3.35
C THR A 255 24.07 16.02 -2.38
N LYS A 256 25.27 15.60 -2.81
CA LYS A 256 26.40 15.31 -1.90
C LYS A 256 26.83 16.47 -1.00
N TYR A 257 26.48 17.71 -1.34
CA TYR A 257 26.77 18.91 -0.54
C TYR A 257 25.64 19.31 0.44
N GLN A 258 24.54 18.57 0.49
CA GLN A 258 23.43 18.82 1.41
C GLN A 258 23.68 18.13 2.77
N GLU A 259 23.04 18.64 3.82
CA GLU A 259 22.96 17.95 5.12
C GLU A 259 22.31 16.57 4.90
N HIS A 260 22.94 15.50 5.42
CA HIS A 260 22.58 14.08 5.19
C HIS A 260 23.05 13.45 3.86
N ASN A 261 24.33 13.62 3.49
CA ASN A 261 24.95 12.91 2.37
C ASN A 261 25.44 11.49 2.72
N CYS A 262 25.76 10.68 1.72
CA CYS A 262 26.28 9.32 1.93
C CYS A 262 27.67 9.30 2.59
N ASP A 263 28.49 10.34 2.41
CA ASP A 263 29.85 10.41 2.97
C ASP A 263 29.84 10.56 4.50
N SER A 264 28.74 11.08 5.06
CA SER A 264 28.55 11.21 6.51
C SER A 264 28.09 9.92 7.20
N GLN A 265 27.86 8.83 6.46
CA GLN A 265 27.43 7.57 7.04
C GLN A 265 28.62 6.71 7.45
N ASN A 266 28.62 6.25 8.71
CA ASN A 266 29.65 5.35 9.23
C ASN A 266 29.73 4.01 8.49
N LEU A 267 28.65 3.59 7.82
CA LEU A 267 28.57 2.33 7.10
C LEU A 267 27.50 2.38 6.02
N ILE A 268 27.84 1.91 4.82
CA ILE A 268 26.94 1.88 3.67
C ILE A 268 26.59 0.43 3.35
N ASP A 269 25.33 0.08 3.55
CA ASP A 269 24.85 -1.28 3.35
C ASP A 269 24.56 -1.62 1.89
N GLY A 270 24.90 -2.86 1.55
CA GLY A 270 24.43 -3.49 0.32
C GLY A 270 22.91 -3.63 0.34
N THR A 271 22.29 -3.48 -0.83
CA THR A 271 20.83 -3.58 -1.00
C THR A 271 20.51 -4.30 -2.30
N ALA A 272 19.37 -4.98 -2.32
CA ALA A 272 18.86 -5.67 -3.49
C ALA A 272 17.39 -5.34 -3.72
N ALA A 273 17.02 -4.97 -4.95
CA ALA A 273 15.66 -4.59 -5.33
C ALA A 273 14.62 -5.66 -4.95
N PHE A 274 14.95 -6.95 -5.06
CA PHE A 274 14.01 -8.01 -4.72
C PHE A 274 13.70 -8.08 -3.21
N VAL A 275 14.61 -7.65 -2.33
CA VAL A 275 14.34 -7.57 -0.90
C VAL A 275 13.60 -6.28 -0.56
N THR A 276 14.15 -5.12 -0.95
CA THR A 276 13.54 -3.83 -0.60
C THR A 276 12.16 -3.68 -1.25
N GLY A 277 12.01 -4.19 -2.47
CA GLY A 277 10.74 -4.30 -3.17
C GLY A 277 9.76 -5.22 -2.44
N ALA A 278 10.20 -6.41 -2.00
CA ALA A 278 9.33 -7.32 -1.24
C ALA A 278 8.88 -6.73 0.11
N PHE A 279 9.72 -5.95 0.79
CA PHE A 279 9.30 -5.16 1.96
C PHE A 279 8.18 -4.18 1.60
N GLY A 280 8.30 -3.48 0.46
CA GLY A 280 7.27 -2.55 -0.01
C GLY A 280 5.96 -3.26 -0.36
N LEU A 281 6.05 -4.43 -1.00
CA LEU A 281 4.90 -5.27 -1.30
C LEU A 281 4.24 -5.82 -0.03
N ALA A 282 5.01 -6.17 1.00
CA ALA A 282 4.49 -6.60 2.29
C ALA A 282 3.74 -5.46 3.00
N CYS A 283 4.29 -4.24 2.98
CA CYS A 283 3.58 -3.04 3.47
C CYS A 283 2.24 -2.86 2.75
N ALA A 284 2.25 -2.84 1.42
CA ALA A 284 1.03 -2.65 0.62
C ALA A 284 0.01 -3.77 0.87
N SER A 285 0.45 -5.03 0.90
CA SER A 285 -0.42 -6.18 1.19
C SER A 285 -1.15 -6.02 2.53
N HIS A 286 -0.44 -5.61 3.59
CA HIS A 286 -1.06 -5.38 4.88
C HIS A 286 -2.11 -4.27 4.84
N VAL A 287 -1.80 -3.13 4.21
CA VAL A 287 -2.74 -2.01 4.05
C VAL A 287 -4.01 -2.46 3.32
N ILE A 288 -3.86 -3.09 2.14
CA ILE A 288 -5.00 -3.54 1.33
C ILE A 288 -5.86 -4.54 2.09
N ASN A 289 -5.24 -5.52 2.75
CA ASN A 289 -5.96 -6.52 3.53
C ASN A 289 -6.67 -5.91 4.74
N THR A 290 -6.09 -4.91 5.39
CA THR A 290 -6.70 -4.23 6.54
C THR A 290 -7.91 -3.39 6.12
N LEU A 291 -7.77 -2.59 5.07
CA LEU A 291 -8.86 -1.75 4.54
C LEU A 291 -10.06 -2.56 4.01
N THR A 292 -9.84 -3.84 3.70
CA THR A 292 -10.87 -4.73 3.12
C THR A 292 -11.33 -5.83 4.07
N ALA A 293 -10.80 -5.93 5.29
CA ALA A 293 -11.03 -7.05 6.20
C ALA A 293 -12.52 -7.33 6.45
N MET A 294 -13.28 -6.32 6.87
CA MET A 294 -14.72 -6.43 7.17
C MET A 294 -15.57 -6.86 5.96
N LEU A 295 -15.15 -6.50 4.75
CA LEU A 295 -15.86 -6.84 3.51
C LEU A 295 -15.56 -8.28 3.04
N ARG A 296 -14.48 -8.89 3.55
CA ARG A 296 -14.10 -10.26 3.22
C ARG A 296 -14.74 -11.28 4.17
N GLU A 297 -14.98 -10.89 5.41
CA GLU A 297 -15.68 -11.71 6.41
C GLU A 297 -17.15 -11.89 6.04
N THR A 298 -17.84 -10.80 5.73
CA THR A 298 -19.22 -10.82 5.23
C THR A 298 -19.39 -11.67 3.95
N ALA A 299 -18.40 -11.66 3.05
CA ALA A 299 -18.42 -12.49 1.84
C ALA A 299 -18.10 -13.99 2.09
N LYS A 300 -17.55 -14.36 3.25
CA LYS A 300 -17.46 -15.77 3.67
C LYS A 300 -18.81 -16.24 4.18
N ASP A 301 -19.45 -15.46 5.04
CA ASP A 301 -20.77 -15.79 5.59
C ASP A 301 -21.82 -15.96 4.48
N ASP A 302 -21.85 -15.06 3.49
CA ASP A 302 -22.75 -15.18 2.32
C ASP A 302 -22.50 -16.45 1.48
N ARG A 303 -21.25 -16.92 1.40
CA ARG A 303 -20.89 -18.15 0.67
C ARG A 303 -21.21 -19.40 1.47
N ASP A 304 -21.04 -19.35 2.79
CA ASP A 304 -21.41 -20.45 3.67
C ASP A 304 -22.93 -20.59 3.75
N GLU A 305 -23.68 -19.49 3.78
CA GLU A 305 -25.15 -19.49 3.67
C GLU A 305 -25.63 -20.02 2.31
N LYS A 306 -25.07 -19.54 1.19
CA LYS A 306 -25.42 -20.05 -0.14
C LYS A 306 -25.00 -21.51 -0.33
N GLY A 307 -23.88 -21.92 0.23
CA GLY A 307 -23.42 -23.31 0.26
C GLY A 307 -24.31 -24.21 1.12
N PHE A 308 -24.86 -23.69 2.22
CA PHE A 308 -25.83 -24.36 3.07
C PHE A 308 -27.20 -24.49 2.37
N GLN A 309 -27.69 -23.44 1.71
CA GLN A 309 -28.93 -23.47 0.94
C GLN A 309 -28.84 -24.38 -0.30
N ALA A 310 -27.69 -24.42 -0.98
CA ALA A 310 -27.45 -25.32 -2.12
C ALA A 310 -27.42 -26.81 -1.71
N LYS A 311 -26.99 -27.12 -0.48
CA LYS A 311 -27.02 -28.50 0.07
C LYS A 311 -28.41 -28.93 0.54
N ASN A 312 -29.25 -28.00 1.01
CA ASN A 312 -30.62 -28.30 1.45
C ASN A 312 -31.65 -28.41 0.32
N THR A 313 -31.34 -27.94 -0.89
CA THR A 313 -32.22 -28.03 -2.08
C THR A 313 -31.95 -29.26 -2.95
N GLN A 314 -30.93 -30.07 -2.65
CA GLN A 314 -30.56 -31.26 -3.44
C GLN A 314 -31.05 -32.62 -2.87
N ARG A 315 -32.00 -32.66 -1.93
CA ARG A 315 -32.68 -33.91 -1.57
C ARG A 315 -33.74 -34.26 -2.62
N ARG A 316 -33.33 -34.90 -3.72
CA ARG A 316 -34.25 -35.52 -4.70
C ARG A 316 -35.10 -36.61 -4.00
N PRO A 317 -36.42 -36.70 -4.29
CA PRO A 317 -37.23 -37.78 -3.76
C PRO A 317 -36.77 -39.10 -4.38
N VAL A 318 -36.41 -40.06 -3.52
CA VAL A 318 -36.10 -41.44 -3.91
C VAL A 318 -37.39 -42.04 -4.48
N ARG A 319 -37.42 -42.27 -5.80
CA ARG A 319 -38.48 -43.06 -6.42
C ARG A 319 -38.29 -44.52 -6.01
N LEU A 320 -39.16 -45.00 -5.12
CA LEU A 320 -39.35 -46.43 -4.87
C LEU A 320 -39.90 -47.05 -6.16
N ALA A 321 -39.13 -47.97 -6.75
CA ALA A 321 -39.63 -48.84 -7.81
C ALA A 321 -40.51 -49.92 -7.16
N ALA A 322 -41.78 -50.00 -7.59
CA ALA A 322 -42.72 -51.05 -7.26
C ALA A 322 -42.58 -52.21 -8.28
N PRO A 323 -43.07 -53.43 -7.94
CA PRO A 323 -42.42 -54.71 -8.21
C PRO A 323 -42.39 -55.18 -9.66
#